data_AF-V4S2U1-F1
#
_entry.id   AF-V4S2U1-F1
#
_cell.length_a   1.000
_cell.length_b   1.000
_cell.length_c   1.000
_cell.angle_alpha   90.00
_cell.angle_beta   90.00
_cell.angle_gamma   90.00
#
_symmetry.space_group_name_H-M   'P 1'
#
loop_
_entity.id
_entity.type
_entity.pdbx_description
1 polymer ?
#
loop_
_entity_poly.entity_id
_entity_poly.type
_entity_poly.pdbx_seq_one_letter_code
_entity_poly.pdbx_strand_id
1 'polypeptide(L)'
;MTAVVALDSLLDTRRVWRGQAITSRTAVQPTGNATLDEFLPGGGWPESAISEFLVAATGIGELNLLWPTLARLTTAGERVVLVTPPHRPYPQAWLAAGVDLQWLTIIQAKGRDALWAAEQCLRSGSCAAVLCWPQQADDRALRRLQIAAESGQTLGFVYRSLHEANNPSPAALRLTIEAQPAQLRVIKCRGGLAPGQALPASAWQQA
;
A
#
# COMPACT_ATOMS: atom_id res chain seq x y z
N MET A 1 -1.43 49.67 -5.42
CA MET A 1 -0.88 49.07 -6.65
C MET A 1 -0.36 47.68 -6.29
N THR A 2 -1.20 46.65 -6.45
CA THR A 2 -0.82 45.25 -6.21
C THR A 2 0.10 44.81 -7.34
N ALA A 3 1.39 44.68 -7.05
CA ALA A 3 2.36 44.18 -8.02
C ALA A 3 2.06 42.70 -8.28
N VAL A 4 1.59 42.41 -9.49
CA VAL A 4 1.46 41.04 -9.98
C VAL A 4 2.88 40.51 -10.17
N VAL A 5 3.42 39.82 -9.16
CA VAL A 5 4.71 39.15 -9.27
C VAL A 5 4.53 37.98 -10.25
N ALA A 6 5.30 37.98 -11.33
CA ALA A 6 5.29 36.89 -12.30
C ALA A 6 5.70 35.59 -11.59
N LEU A 7 4.83 34.58 -11.67
CA LEU A 7 4.97 33.27 -11.03
C LEU A 7 6.35 32.64 -11.30
N ASP A 8 6.88 32.83 -12.51
CA ASP A 8 8.19 32.30 -12.93
C ASP A 8 9.34 32.83 -12.06
N SER A 9 9.32 34.11 -11.69
CA SER A 9 10.36 34.70 -10.81
C SER A 9 10.35 34.10 -9.40
N LEU A 10 9.19 33.67 -8.91
CA LEU A 10 9.04 33.02 -7.61
C LEU A 10 9.52 31.56 -7.62
N LEU A 11 9.38 30.89 -8.78
CA LEU A 11 9.91 29.56 -9.01
C LEU A 11 11.44 29.58 -9.14
N ASP A 12 11.99 30.52 -9.91
CA ASP A 12 13.45 30.67 -10.10
C ASP A 12 14.18 31.01 -8.80
N THR A 13 13.56 31.84 -7.96
CA THR A 13 14.13 32.19 -6.65
C THR A 13 14.00 31.07 -5.60
N ARG A 14 13.46 29.90 -5.96
CA ARG A 14 13.14 28.77 -5.05
C ARG A 14 12.30 29.17 -3.83
N ARG A 15 11.65 30.33 -3.87
CA ARG A 15 10.73 30.79 -2.83
C ARG A 15 9.40 30.05 -2.90
N VAL A 16 9.09 29.52 -4.07
CA VAL A 16 7.95 28.64 -4.31
C VAL A 16 8.46 27.31 -4.85
N TRP A 17 8.04 26.23 -4.21
CA TRP A 17 8.25 24.89 -4.73
C TRP A 17 7.15 24.58 -5.75
N ARG A 18 7.54 24.31 -7.00
CA ARG A 18 6.63 23.72 -7.98
C ARG A 18 6.59 22.22 -7.74
N GLY A 19 5.44 21.71 -7.34
CA GLY A 19 5.20 20.28 -7.38
C GLY A 19 5.38 19.79 -8.80
N GLN A 20 6.41 18.98 -9.04
CA GLN A 20 6.52 18.24 -10.28
C GLN A 20 5.37 17.23 -10.26
N ALA A 21 4.41 17.40 -11.17
CA ALA A 21 3.55 16.28 -11.54
C ALA A 21 4.49 15.20 -12.06
N ILE A 22 4.62 14.09 -11.34
CA ILE A 22 5.41 12.97 -11.81
C ILE A 22 4.80 12.55 -13.15
N THR A 23 5.56 12.77 -14.22
CA THR A 23 5.30 12.18 -15.53
C THR A 23 5.34 10.67 -15.35
N SER A 24 4.27 9.99 -15.76
CA SER A 24 4.09 8.53 -15.69
C SER A 24 5.40 7.75 -15.88
N ARG A 25 6.04 7.36 -14.78
CA ARG A 25 7.02 6.28 -14.81
C ARG A 25 6.20 5.00 -14.81
N THR A 26 6.47 4.07 -15.72
CA THR A 26 5.94 2.71 -15.62
C THR A 26 6.25 2.20 -14.21
N ALA A 27 5.23 1.87 -13.43
CA ALA A 27 5.46 1.41 -12.07
C ALA A 27 6.30 0.14 -12.11
N VAL A 28 7.37 0.10 -11.30
CA VAL A 28 8.20 -1.09 -11.14
C VAL A 28 7.39 -2.23 -10.50
N GLN A 29 6.33 -1.88 -9.76
CA GLN A 29 5.47 -2.81 -9.06
C GLN A 29 4.01 -2.64 -9.52
N PRO A 30 3.61 -3.23 -10.65
CA PRO A 30 2.22 -3.21 -11.09
C PRO A 30 1.32 -3.94 -10.10
N THR A 31 0.08 -3.48 -9.98
CA THR A 31 -0.95 -4.13 -9.15
C THR A 31 -1.45 -5.42 -9.79
N GLY A 32 -1.31 -5.54 -11.12
CA GLY A 32 -1.85 -6.62 -11.93
C GLY A 32 -3.28 -6.37 -12.41
N ASN A 33 -3.83 -5.19 -12.12
CA ASN A 33 -5.10 -4.71 -12.66
C ASN A 33 -4.86 -3.36 -13.37
N ALA A 34 -5.09 -3.31 -14.68
CA ALA A 34 -4.82 -2.11 -15.48
C ALA A 34 -5.62 -0.89 -15.02
N THR A 35 -6.89 -1.08 -14.64
CA THR A 35 -7.76 -0.01 -14.11
C THR A 35 -7.21 0.55 -12.80
N LEU A 36 -6.71 -0.32 -11.93
CA LEU A 36 -6.11 0.09 -10.66
C LEU A 36 -4.76 0.77 -10.88
N ASP A 37 -3.94 0.27 -11.80
CA ASP A 37 -2.67 0.89 -12.17
C ASP A 37 -2.88 2.30 -12.75
N GLU A 38 -3.89 2.52 -13.59
CA GLU A 38 -4.26 3.85 -14.10
C GLU A 38 -4.82 4.76 -12.99
N PHE A 39 -5.58 4.21 -12.06
CA PHE A 39 -6.16 4.97 -10.95
C PHE A 39 -5.11 5.41 -9.93
N LEU A 40 -4.07 4.62 -9.69
CA LEU A 40 -2.99 4.96 -8.78
C LEU A 40 -2.06 6.00 -9.42
N PRO A 41 -1.80 7.17 -8.78
CA PRO A 41 -0.97 8.22 -9.39
C PRO A 41 0.46 7.78 -9.78
N GLY A 42 0.95 6.71 -9.13
CA GLY A 42 2.26 6.11 -9.43
C GLY A 42 2.24 5.01 -10.49
N GLY A 43 1.09 4.65 -11.06
CA GLY A 43 0.97 3.56 -12.04
C GLY A 43 0.94 2.16 -11.45
N GLY A 44 0.85 2.02 -10.12
CA GLY A 44 1.03 0.76 -9.39
C GLY A 44 1.39 1.00 -7.91
N TRP A 45 1.93 -0.03 -7.26
CA TRP A 45 2.38 0.06 -5.87
C TRP A 45 3.66 0.90 -5.74
N PRO A 46 3.79 1.72 -4.68
CA PRO A 46 5.05 2.38 -4.37
C PRO A 46 6.16 1.36 -4.12
N GLU A 47 7.28 1.53 -4.80
CA GLU A 47 8.46 0.69 -4.65
C GLU A 47 9.07 0.83 -3.26
N SER A 48 9.48 -0.31 -2.66
CA SER A 48 10.22 -0.37 -1.39
C SER A 48 9.61 0.49 -0.27
N ALA A 49 8.29 0.50 -0.15
CA ALA A 49 7.58 1.36 0.78
C ALA A 49 6.35 0.67 1.34
N ILE A 50 5.79 1.26 2.42
CA ILE A 50 4.53 0.79 2.96
C ILE A 50 3.35 1.51 2.30
N SER A 51 2.33 0.72 1.99
CA SER A 51 1.00 1.15 1.57
C SER A 51 -0.02 0.79 2.66
N GLU A 52 -0.81 1.76 3.11
CA GLU A 52 -1.86 1.52 4.10
C GLU A 52 -3.20 1.22 3.45
N PHE A 53 -3.87 0.20 3.99
CA PHE A 53 -5.20 -0.25 3.60
C PHE A 53 -6.12 0.02 4.80
N LEU A 54 -6.84 1.13 4.73
CA LEU A 54 -7.74 1.57 5.78
C LEU A 54 -9.14 1.01 5.49
N VAL A 55 -9.55 0.02 6.28
CA VAL A 55 -10.77 -0.76 6.03
C VAL A 55 -11.82 -0.49 7.10
N ALA A 56 -13.10 -0.42 6.70
CA ALA A 56 -14.20 -0.26 7.64
C ALA A 56 -14.36 -1.50 8.55
N ALA A 57 -14.14 -2.69 8.00
CA ALA A 57 -14.13 -3.96 8.70
C ALA A 57 -13.18 -4.94 7.97
N THR A 58 -12.71 -5.98 8.67
CA THR A 58 -11.94 -7.06 8.04
C THR A 58 -12.86 -8.06 7.36
N GLY A 59 -12.40 -8.68 6.27
CA GLY A 59 -13.18 -9.67 5.53
C GLY A 59 -14.23 -9.09 4.58
N ILE A 60 -14.06 -7.83 4.16
CA ILE A 60 -14.91 -7.17 3.15
C ILE A 60 -14.44 -7.45 1.71
N GLY A 61 -13.43 -8.30 1.55
CA GLY A 61 -12.78 -8.58 0.26
C GLY A 61 -11.59 -7.66 -0.03
N GLU A 62 -11.03 -7.04 1.00
CA GLU A 62 -9.89 -6.12 0.91
C GLU A 62 -8.66 -6.75 0.25
N LEU A 63 -8.49 -8.07 0.42
CA LEU A 63 -7.39 -8.83 -0.19
C LEU A 63 -7.52 -8.99 -1.71
N ASN A 64 -8.71 -8.78 -2.29
CA ASN A 64 -8.91 -8.88 -3.74
C ASN A 64 -8.02 -7.89 -4.50
N LEU A 65 -7.67 -6.75 -3.90
CA LEU A 65 -6.73 -5.77 -4.47
C LEU A 65 -5.31 -6.31 -4.61
N LEU A 66 -4.93 -7.28 -3.75
CA LEU A 66 -3.57 -7.80 -3.70
C LEU A 66 -3.43 -9.14 -4.42
N TRP A 67 -4.51 -9.88 -4.71
CA TRP A 67 -4.41 -11.19 -5.35
C TRP A 67 -3.49 -11.25 -6.57
N PRO A 68 -3.62 -10.37 -7.59
CA PRO A 68 -2.74 -10.45 -8.75
C PRO A 68 -1.27 -10.16 -8.38
N THR A 69 -1.04 -9.28 -7.41
CA THR A 69 0.30 -8.98 -6.90
C THR A 69 0.89 -10.18 -6.16
N LEU A 70 0.16 -10.80 -5.23
CA LEU A 70 0.68 -11.94 -4.46
C LEU A 70 0.91 -13.17 -5.34
N ALA A 71 0.02 -13.42 -6.30
CA ALA A 71 0.20 -14.47 -7.30
C ALA A 71 1.48 -14.23 -8.11
N ARG A 72 1.68 -13.02 -8.64
CA ARG A 72 2.89 -12.65 -9.40
C ARG A 72 4.17 -12.89 -8.60
N LEU A 73 4.24 -12.43 -7.35
CA LEU A 73 5.44 -12.56 -6.52
C LEU A 73 5.72 -14.02 -6.16
N THR A 74 4.71 -14.75 -5.70
CA THR A 74 4.89 -16.15 -5.27
C THR A 74 5.21 -17.10 -6.43
N THR A 75 4.61 -16.90 -7.60
CA THR A 75 4.94 -17.67 -8.82
C THR A 75 6.34 -17.37 -9.36
N ALA A 76 6.88 -16.19 -9.07
CA ALA A 76 8.28 -15.85 -9.34
C ALA A 76 9.27 -16.47 -8.33
N GLY A 77 8.78 -17.25 -7.36
CA GLY A 77 9.60 -17.85 -6.31
C GLY A 77 9.99 -16.87 -5.21
N GLU A 78 9.22 -15.80 -5.02
CA GLU A 78 9.51 -14.77 -4.03
C GLU A 78 8.61 -14.90 -2.80
N ARG A 79 9.21 -14.73 -1.62
CA ARG A 79 8.49 -14.94 -0.35
C ARG A 79 7.50 -13.82 -0.06
N VAL A 80 6.28 -14.20 0.29
CA VAL A 80 5.24 -13.33 0.84
C VAL A 80 4.97 -13.72 2.30
N VAL A 81 4.94 -12.74 3.20
CA VAL A 81 4.71 -12.98 4.63
C VAL A 81 3.43 -12.31 5.11
N LEU A 82 2.58 -13.06 5.81
CA LEU A 82 1.40 -12.56 6.51
C LEU A 82 1.68 -12.48 8.00
N VAL A 83 1.65 -11.29 8.58
CA VAL A 83 1.92 -11.06 10.00
C VAL A 83 0.63 -10.75 10.75
N THR A 84 0.23 -11.69 11.59
CA THR A 84 -0.98 -11.65 12.41
C THR A 84 -2.25 -11.36 11.59
N PRO A 85 -2.56 -12.14 10.53
CA PRO A 85 -3.82 -11.99 9.82
C PRO A 85 -5.02 -12.12 10.78
N PRO A 86 -6.08 -11.31 10.60
CA PRO A 86 -7.18 -11.18 11.56
C PRO A 86 -8.01 -12.46 11.67
N HIS A 87 -8.05 -13.23 10.58
CA HIS A 87 -8.70 -14.53 10.47
C HIS A 87 -7.70 -15.55 9.95
N ARG A 88 -7.97 -16.84 10.20
CA ARG A 88 -7.15 -17.92 9.64
C ARG A 88 -7.33 -17.93 8.11
N PRO A 89 -6.26 -17.76 7.32
CA PRO A 89 -6.35 -17.87 5.86
C PRO A 89 -6.89 -19.24 5.45
N TYR A 90 -7.88 -19.25 4.56
CA TYR A 90 -8.43 -20.48 3.98
C TYR A 90 -7.61 -20.87 2.73
N PRO A 91 -6.78 -21.93 2.75
CA PRO A 91 -5.78 -22.17 1.71
C PRO A 91 -6.35 -22.25 0.29
N GLN A 92 -7.54 -22.81 0.11
CA GLN A 92 -8.15 -22.95 -1.21
C GLN A 92 -8.46 -21.61 -1.87
N ALA A 93 -8.81 -20.57 -1.09
CA ALA A 93 -9.03 -19.23 -1.65
C ALA A 93 -7.73 -18.62 -2.19
N TRP A 94 -6.60 -18.90 -1.54
CA TRP A 94 -5.28 -18.42 -1.96
C TRP A 94 -4.78 -19.14 -3.21
N LEU A 95 -4.99 -20.47 -3.28
CA LEU A 95 -4.73 -21.25 -4.49
C LEU A 95 -5.60 -20.79 -5.66
N ALA A 96 -6.89 -20.56 -5.43
CA ALA A 96 -7.80 -20.04 -6.45
C ALA A 96 -7.41 -18.64 -6.95
N ALA A 97 -6.78 -17.83 -6.08
CA ALA A 97 -6.19 -16.55 -6.42
C ALA A 97 -4.82 -16.66 -7.13
N GLY A 98 -4.32 -17.87 -7.40
CA GLY A 98 -3.05 -18.10 -8.10
C GLY A 98 -1.81 -17.95 -7.22
N VAL A 99 -1.96 -17.91 -5.89
CA VAL A 99 -0.82 -17.81 -4.96
C VAL A 99 -0.18 -19.17 -4.76
N ASP A 100 1.13 -19.25 -4.98
CA ASP A 100 1.92 -20.42 -4.61
C ASP A 100 2.17 -20.45 -3.10
N LEU A 101 1.53 -21.41 -2.42
CA LEU A 101 1.62 -21.56 -0.97
C LEU A 101 3.03 -21.94 -0.48
N GLN A 102 3.90 -22.47 -1.34
CA GLN A 102 5.29 -22.77 -0.96
C GLN A 102 6.06 -21.51 -0.56
N TRP A 103 5.68 -20.37 -1.13
CA TRP A 103 6.31 -19.08 -0.89
C TRP A 103 5.53 -18.18 0.07
N LEU A 104 4.43 -18.70 0.63
CA LEU A 104 3.60 -17.99 1.62
C LEU A 104 3.98 -18.41 3.04
N THR A 105 4.33 -17.45 3.89
CA THR A 105 4.62 -17.67 5.31
C THR A 105 3.63 -16.92 6.19
N ILE A 106 3.13 -17.57 7.25
CA ILE A 106 2.24 -16.92 8.23
C ILE A 106 2.95 -16.84 9.57
N ILE A 107 3.07 -15.63 10.11
CA ILE A 107 3.59 -15.37 11.44
C ILE A 107 2.42 -14.96 12.34
N GLN A 108 2.25 -15.66 13.46
CA GLN A 108 1.29 -15.31 14.49
C GLN A 108 2.02 -14.73 15.69
N ALA A 109 1.79 -13.45 15.97
CA ALA A 109 2.40 -12.73 17.08
C ALA A 109 1.38 -11.79 17.73
N LYS A 110 1.65 -11.38 18.98
CA LYS A 110 0.75 -10.53 19.77
C LYS A 110 1.37 -9.18 20.07
N GLY A 111 0.53 -8.14 20.13
CA GLY A 111 0.94 -6.79 20.52
C GLY A 111 2.13 -6.26 19.72
N ARG A 112 3.16 -5.80 20.43
CA ARG A 112 4.39 -5.22 19.84
C ARG A 112 5.21 -6.20 18.99
N ASP A 113 5.12 -7.50 19.26
CA ASP A 113 5.92 -8.50 18.57
C ASP A 113 5.46 -8.69 17.12
N ALA A 114 4.18 -8.41 16.83
CA ALA A 114 3.66 -8.42 15.47
C ALA A 114 4.29 -7.30 14.61
N LEU A 115 4.35 -6.08 15.15
CA LEU A 115 5.03 -4.97 14.47
C LEU A 115 6.53 -5.22 14.32
N TRP A 116 7.17 -5.77 15.36
CA TRP A 116 8.57 -6.14 15.30
C TRP A 116 8.83 -7.21 14.23
N ALA A 117 8.01 -8.26 14.15
CA ALA A 117 8.12 -9.30 13.13
C ALA A 117 7.95 -8.72 11.72
N ALA A 118 6.94 -7.88 11.50
CA ALA A 118 6.75 -7.19 10.22
C ALA A 118 7.98 -6.35 9.86
N GLU A 119 8.54 -5.61 10.81
CA GLU A 119 9.77 -4.83 10.60
C GLU A 119 10.96 -5.71 10.21
N GLN A 120 11.16 -6.86 10.86
CA GLN A 120 12.25 -7.77 10.50
C GLN A 120 12.07 -8.37 9.11
N CYS A 121 10.84 -8.80 8.77
CA CYS A 121 10.55 -9.33 7.44
C CYS A 121 10.83 -8.28 6.36
N LEU A 122 10.33 -7.05 6.55
CA LEU A 122 10.54 -5.93 5.65
C LEU A 122 12.02 -5.57 5.48
N ARG A 123 12.81 -5.58 6.56
CA ARG A 123 14.23 -5.20 6.52
C ARG A 123 15.14 -6.31 5.98
N SER A 124 14.67 -7.56 5.96
CA SER A 124 15.52 -8.73 5.69
C SER A 124 16.10 -8.80 4.27
N GLY A 125 15.50 -8.11 3.29
CA GLY A 125 15.84 -8.27 1.87
C GLY A 125 15.50 -9.65 1.30
N SER A 126 14.78 -10.49 2.06
CA SER A 126 14.46 -11.88 1.70
C SER A 126 12.96 -12.11 1.47
N CYS A 127 12.16 -11.05 1.52
CA CYS A 127 10.71 -11.05 1.28
C CYS A 127 10.41 -10.08 0.13
N ALA A 128 9.54 -10.46 -0.80
CA ALA A 128 9.05 -9.52 -1.80
C ALA A 128 7.88 -8.68 -1.27
N ALA A 129 7.02 -9.28 -0.45
CA ALA A 129 5.93 -8.56 0.21
C ALA A 129 5.68 -9.01 1.65
N VAL A 130 5.27 -8.06 2.48
CA VAL A 130 4.82 -8.29 3.86
C VAL A 130 3.47 -7.63 4.06
N LEU A 131 2.46 -8.42 4.40
CA LEU A 131 1.15 -7.96 4.82
C LEU A 131 1.08 -8.03 6.34
N CYS A 132 0.63 -6.98 7.02
CA CYS A 132 0.45 -7.00 8.46
C CYS A 132 -0.85 -6.33 8.90
N TRP A 133 -1.43 -6.84 9.99
CA TRP A 133 -2.64 -6.33 10.62
C TRP A 133 -2.37 -5.95 12.08
N PRO A 134 -1.60 -4.87 12.33
CA PRO A 134 -1.32 -4.44 13.68
C PRO A 134 -2.60 -3.99 14.39
N GLN A 135 -2.82 -4.41 15.63
CA GLN A 135 -3.92 -3.91 16.46
C GLN A 135 -3.79 -2.41 16.75
N GLN A 136 -2.55 -1.97 16.99
CA GLN A 136 -2.19 -0.57 17.17
C GLN A 136 -0.84 -0.34 16.48
N ALA A 137 -0.74 0.74 15.74
CA ALA A 137 0.50 1.20 15.13
C ALA A 137 0.55 2.72 15.25
N ASP A 138 1.47 3.24 16.05
CA ASP A 138 1.73 4.66 16.18
C ASP A 138 2.63 5.16 15.03
N ASP A 139 2.78 6.49 14.91
CA ASP A 139 3.61 7.10 13.86
C ASP A 139 5.05 6.56 13.89
N ARG A 140 5.61 6.35 15.09
CA ARG A 140 6.95 5.81 15.28
C ARG A 140 7.06 4.39 14.71
N ALA A 141 6.11 3.51 14.99
CA ALA A 141 6.09 2.16 14.44
C ALA A 141 5.94 2.18 12.92
N LEU A 142 5.01 2.96 12.38
CA LEU A 142 4.82 3.08 10.94
C LEU A 142 6.07 3.62 10.24
N ARG A 143 6.77 4.57 10.85
CA ARG A 143 8.01 5.12 10.30
C ARG A 143 9.13 4.09 10.28
N ARG A 144 9.21 3.25 11.32
CA ARG A 144 10.14 2.11 11.35
C ARG A 144 9.82 1.09 10.26
N LEU A 145 8.55 0.79 10.04
CA LEU A 145 8.13 -0.09 8.94
C LEU A 145 8.47 0.52 7.56
N GLN A 146 8.25 1.82 7.36
CA GLN A 146 8.63 2.50 6.11
C GLN A 146 10.14 2.42 5.86
N ILE A 147 10.96 2.71 6.87
CA ILE A 147 12.43 2.60 6.75
C ILE A 147 12.86 1.15 6.50
N ALA A 148 12.22 0.18 7.16
CA ALA A 148 12.50 -1.23 6.96
C ALA A 148 12.18 -1.67 5.53
N ALA A 149 11.01 -1.26 4.99
CA ALA A 149 10.61 -1.52 3.61
C ALA A 149 11.60 -0.93 2.59
N GLU A 150 12.07 0.29 2.84
CA GLU A 150 13.10 0.94 2.01
C GLU A 150 14.43 0.19 2.08
N SER A 151 14.84 -0.24 3.28
CA SER A 151 16.12 -0.93 3.52
C SER A 151 16.18 -2.32 2.91
N GLY A 152 15.09 -3.09 3.02
CA GLY A 152 15.01 -4.45 2.46
C GLY A 152 14.39 -4.49 1.07
N GLN A 153 14.16 -3.34 0.44
CA GLN A 153 13.54 -3.23 -0.89
C GLN A 153 12.22 -4.01 -1.02
N THR A 154 11.44 -4.07 0.06
CA THR A 154 10.25 -4.94 0.19
C THR A 154 8.95 -4.14 0.10
N LEU A 155 7.92 -4.71 -0.54
CA LEU A 155 6.57 -4.15 -0.50
C LEU A 155 5.93 -4.37 0.88
N GLY A 156 5.50 -3.30 1.53
CA GLY A 156 4.76 -3.38 2.79
C GLY A 156 3.29 -3.04 2.61
N PHE A 157 2.40 -3.88 3.12
CA PHE A 157 0.95 -3.65 3.12
C PHE A 157 0.43 -3.68 4.56
N VAL A 158 0.00 -2.52 5.06
CA VAL A 158 -0.40 -2.36 6.46
C VAL A 158 -1.91 -2.13 6.52
N TYR A 159 -2.63 -3.11 7.06
CA TYR A 159 -4.08 -3.05 7.22
C TYR A 159 -4.44 -2.42 8.57
N ARG A 160 -5.26 -1.36 8.54
CA ARG A 160 -5.67 -0.61 9.73
C ARG A 160 -7.14 -0.22 9.65
N SER A 161 -7.70 0.25 10.75
CA SER A 161 -9.07 0.75 10.79
C SER A 161 -9.24 2.01 9.93
N LEU A 162 -10.41 2.14 9.29
CA LEU A 162 -10.81 3.35 8.57
C LEU A 162 -10.75 4.62 9.43
N HIS A 163 -10.90 4.50 10.76
CA HIS A 163 -10.79 5.63 11.70
C HIS A 163 -9.39 6.30 11.66
N GLU A 164 -8.36 5.59 11.22
CA GLU A 164 -7.00 6.11 11.11
C GLU A 164 -6.79 7.04 9.90
N ALA A 165 -7.80 7.23 9.04
CA ALA A 165 -7.68 8.05 7.82
C ALA A 165 -7.23 9.49 8.12
N ASN A 166 -7.72 10.07 9.22
CA ASN A 166 -7.38 11.43 9.64
C ASN A 166 -6.02 11.52 10.36
N ASN A 167 -5.45 10.39 10.78
CA ASN A 167 -4.16 10.39 11.45
C ASN A 167 -3.03 10.51 10.43
N PRO A 168 -2.00 11.33 10.70
CA PRO A 168 -0.83 11.42 9.84
C PRO A 168 -0.13 10.06 9.80
N SER A 169 0.50 9.77 8.67
CA SER A 169 1.19 8.51 8.45
C SER A 169 2.37 8.71 7.50
N PRO A 170 3.50 8.01 7.70
CA PRO A 170 4.65 8.06 6.81
C PRO A 170 4.48 7.23 5.52
N ALA A 171 3.41 6.44 5.42
CA ALA A 171 3.16 5.55 4.29
C ALA A 171 3.21 6.28 2.94
N ALA A 172 3.80 5.64 1.93
CA ALA A 172 3.91 6.22 0.60
C ALA A 172 2.56 6.26 -0.12
N LEU A 173 1.68 5.29 0.16
CA LEU A 173 0.32 5.25 -0.34
C LEU A 173 -0.63 4.98 0.81
N ARG A 174 -1.79 5.64 0.82
CA ARG A 174 -2.88 5.34 1.75
C ARG A 174 -4.18 5.24 0.99
N LEU A 175 -4.85 4.11 1.18
CA LEU A 175 -6.10 3.76 0.54
C LEU A 175 -7.19 3.58 1.60
N THR A 176 -8.39 4.07 1.32
CA THR A 176 -9.58 3.72 2.09
C THR A 176 -10.45 2.76 1.28
N ILE A 177 -10.91 1.69 1.92
CA ILE A 177 -11.76 0.68 1.33
C ILE A 177 -13.06 0.64 2.13
N GLU A 178 -14.13 1.06 1.47
CA GLU A 178 -15.48 1.07 2.02
C GLU A 178 -16.29 -0.08 1.41
N ALA A 179 -17.23 -0.64 2.16
CA ALA A 179 -18.05 -1.78 1.71
C ALA A 179 -19.44 -1.37 1.19
N GLN A 180 -19.94 -0.18 1.57
CA GLN A 180 -21.30 0.28 1.27
C GLN A 180 -21.32 1.78 0.96
N PRO A 181 -21.23 2.19 -0.32
CA PRO A 181 -20.97 1.34 -1.48
C PRO A 181 -19.54 0.78 -1.47
N ALA A 182 -19.32 -0.34 -2.16
CA ALA A 182 -17.98 -0.91 -2.28
C ALA A 182 -17.10 -0.01 -3.16
N GLN A 183 -16.17 0.72 -2.54
CA GLN A 183 -15.35 1.72 -3.23
C GLN A 183 -13.95 1.86 -2.62
N LEU A 184 -13.02 2.33 -3.45
CA LEU A 184 -11.62 2.57 -3.13
C LEU A 184 -11.33 4.06 -3.32
N ARG A 185 -10.68 4.68 -2.35
CA ARG A 185 -10.19 6.06 -2.49
C ARG A 185 -8.73 6.13 -2.12
N VAL A 186 -7.97 6.90 -2.89
CA VAL A 186 -6.62 7.28 -2.48
C VAL A 186 -6.75 8.53 -1.61
N ILE A 187 -6.24 8.48 -0.38
CA ILE A 187 -6.21 9.66 0.50
C ILE A 187 -4.80 10.23 0.63
N LYS A 188 -3.78 9.50 0.19
CA LYS A 188 -2.39 9.95 0.14
C LYS A 188 -1.62 9.18 -0.93
N CYS A 189 -0.81 9.87 -1.72
CA CYS A 189 0.18 9.28 -2.61
C CYS A 189 1.47 10.11 -2.55
N ARG A 190 2.61 9.48 -2.31
CA ARG A 190 3.92 10.15 -2.29
C ARG A 190 4.27 10.59 -3.70
N GLY A 191 4.50 11.89 -3.88
CA GLY A 191 4.91 12.46 -5.17
C GLY A 191 3.78 12.63 -6.20
N GLY A 192 2.54 12.29 -5.87
CA GLY A 192 1.38 12.45 -6.74
C GLY A 192 0.21 13.14 -6.03
N LEU A 193 -0.74 13.65 -6.82
CA LEU A 193 -2.02 14.11 -6.29
C LEU A 193 -2.96 12.90 -6.18
N ALA A 194 -3.59 12.73 -5.02
CA ALA A 194 -4.63 11.74 -4.87
C ALA A 194 -5.82 12.08 -5.80
N PRO A 195 -6.35 11.12 -6.57
CA PRO A 195 -7.53 11.36 -7.39
C PRO A 195 -8.70 11.86 -6.52
N GLY A 196 -9.43 12.86 -7.02
CA GLY A 196 -10.58 13.41 -6.30
C GLY A 196 -11.79 12.46 -6.27
N GLN A 197 -11.82 11.46 -7.16
CA GLN A 197 -12.92 10.50 -7.29
C GLN A 197 -12.59 9.16 -6.65
N ALA A 198 -13.62 8.51 -6.11
CA ALA A 198 -13.54 7.11 -5.69
C ALA A 198 -13.60 6.19 -6.92
N LEU A 199 -12.88 5.07 -6.86
CA LEU A 199 -13.04 3.98 -7.81
C LEU A 199 -14.12 3.03 -7.24
N PRO A 200 -15.10 2.56 -8.02
CA PRO A 200 -16.07 1.55 -7.57
C PRO A 200 -15.49 0.13 -7.66
N ALA A 201 -15.84 -0.75 -6.72
CA ALA A 201 -15.25 -2.10 -6.63
C ALA A 201 -15.41 -2.96 -7.88
N SER A 202 -16.51 -2.79 -8.61
CA SER A 202 -16.72 -3.44 -9.89
C SER A 202 -15.61 -3.14 -10.91
N ALA A 203 -14.92 -2.01 -10.81
CA ALA A 203 -13.89 -1.60 -11.76
C ALA A 203 -12.56 -2.35 -11.61
N TRP A 204 -12.29 -2.97 -10.44
CA TRP A 204 -11.06 -3.76 -10.22
C TRP A 204 -11.31 -5.21 -9.81
N GLN A 205 -12.54 -5.59 -9.47
CA GLN A 205 -12.89 -6.98 -9.11
C GLN A 205 -13.21 -7.87 -10.32
N GLN A 206 -13.27 -7.32 -11.53
CA GLN A 206 -13.62 -8.05 -12.77
C GLN A 206 -12.39 -8.56 -13.57
N ALA A 207 -11.19 -8.53 -12.99
CA ALA A 207 -9.96 -8.98 -13.64
C ALA A 207 -9.48 -10.31 -13.04
#